data_AF-R8YFK1-F1
#
_entry.id   AF-R8YFK1-F1
#
_cell.length_a   1.000
_cell.length_b   1.000
_cell.length_c   1.000
_cell.angle_alpha   90.00
_cell.angle_beta   90.00
_cell.angle_gamma   90.00
#
_symmetry.space_group_name_H-M   'P 1'
#
loop_
_entity.id
_entity.type
_entity.pdbx_description
1 polymer ?
#
loop_
_entity_poly.entity_id
_entity_poly.type
_entity_poly.pdbx_seq_one_letter_code
_entity_poly.pdbx_strand_id
1 'polypeptide(L)'
;MKFLILHSILLVIPYFLVWLAFYLFQDRTFFVRPKSYYHLDQMIAFTLITILLFFTWNSFFFEIKFLGLKIAKSSLLFDDKFITFLGVIFAVTGWLYAGRFQFISTIKSHSIQALMNSRLSDSYTEKFDSITKAVERLKKTQNNKDCLTEFDNLNTQEKLDLRYVLNFYEYISIGIRNNEFDEFLLKQMMRSQLINTFIYFEKYIEDIQKEQPTALINLIQLAIRWKK
;
A
#
# COMPACT_ATOMS: atom_id res chain seq x y z
N MET A 1 -45.06 19.15 4.18
CA MET A 1 -44.44 18.35 3.09
C MET A 1 -43.10 18.92 2.62
N LYS A 2 -43.00 20.21 2.25
CA LYS A 2 -41.72 20.86 1.85
C LYS A 2 -40.59 20.76 2.90
N PHE A 3 -40.91 20.93 4.18
CA PHE A 3 -39.92 20.81 5.26
C PHE A 3 -39.34 19.39 5.42
N LEU A 4 -40.15 18.34 5.29
CA LEU A 4 -39.68 16.94 5.42
C LEU A 4 -38.66 16.57 4.34
N ILE A 5 -38.89 17.01 3.10
CA ILE A 5 -37.99 16.76 1.97
C ILE A 5 -36.65 17.48 2.17
N LEU A 6 -36.68 18.72 2.66
CA LEU A 6 -35.48 19.52 2.94
C LEU A 6 -34.56 18.84 3.98
N HIS A 7 -35.15 18.26 5.03
CA HIS A 7 -34.41 17.53 6.05
C HIS A 7 -33.82 16.21 5.51
N SER A 8 -34.55 15.49 4.66
CA SER A 8 -34.01 14.29 4.00
C SER A 8 -32.84 14.62 3.08
N ILE A 9 -32.88 15.76 2.37
CA ILE A 9 -31.77 16.23 1.55
C ILE A 9 -30.56 16.61 2.43
N LEU A 10 -30.81 17.29 3.56
CA LEU A 10 -29.75 17.65 4.52
C LEU A 10 -28.98 16.42 5.03
N LEU A 11 -29.67 15.30 5.22
CA LEU A 11 -29.08 14.04 5.70
C LEU A 11 -28.14 13.40 4.67
N VAL A 12 -28.35 13.63 3.37
CA VAL A 12 -27.55 13.04 2.27
C VAL A 12 -26.27 13.82 1.99
N ILE A 13 -26.26 15.13 2.24
CA ILE A 13 -25.12 16.03 1.95
C ILE A 13 -23.79 15.53 2.55
N PRO A 14 -23.70 15.14 3.84
CA PRO A 14 -22.45 14.67 4.43
C PRO A 14 -21.88 13.41 3.77
N TYR A 15 -22.75 12.48 3.33
CA TYR A 15 -22.34 11.29 2.60
C TYR A 15 -21.78 11.65 1.22
N PHE A 16 -22.43 12.60 0.52
CA PHE A 16 -21.93 13.08 -0.76
C PHE A 16 -20.58 13.79 -0.63
N LEU A 17 -20.39 14.61 0.41
CA LEU A 17 -19.12 15.28 0.68
C LEU A 17 -17.97 14.29 0.92
N VAL A 18 -18.20 13.21 1.67
CA VAL A 18 -17.17 12.18 1.84
C VAL A 18 -16.89 11.42 0.56
N TRP A 19 -17.92 11.08 -0.22
CA TRP A 19 -17.71 10.48 -1.53
C TRP A 19 -16.86 11.39 -2.44
N LEU A 20 -17.17 12.67 -2.50
CA LEU A 20 -16.43 13.66 -3.29
C LEU A 20 -14.98 13.82 -2.81
N ALA A 21 -14.76 13.86 -1.50
CA ALA A 21 -13.41 13.94 -0.93
C ALA A 21 -12.56 12.74 -1.37
N PHE A 22 -13.09 11.51 -1.26
CA PHE A 22 -12.37 10.31 -1.69
C PHE A 22 -12.09 10.29 -3.20
N TYR A 23 -13.00 10.83 -4.02
CA TYR A 23 -12.81 10.96 -5.46
C TYR A 23 -11.67 11.94 -5.82
N LEU A 24 -11.61 13.11 -5.16
CA LEU A 24 -10.59 14.13 -5.43
C LEU A 24 -9.19 13.77 -4.91
N PHE A 25 -9.09 13.03 -3.79
CA PHE A 25 -7.81 12.65 -3.19
C PHE A 25 -7.24 11.31 -3.71
N GLN A 26 -7.77 10.78 -4.83
CA GLN A 26 -7.40 9.46 -5.34
C GLN A 26 -5.97 9.41 -5.94
N ASP A 27 -5.46 10.52 -6.48
CA ASP A 27 -4.16 10.53 -7.17
C ASP A 27 -2.96 10.64 -6.22
N ARG A 28 -2.28 9.51 -5.98
CA ARG A 28 -0.90 9.49 -5.50
C ARG A 28 0.01 8.95 -6.60
N THR A 29 0.82 9.83 -7.19
CA THR A 29 1.64 9.65 -8.40
C THR A 29 2.55 8.41 -8.46
N PHE A 30 2.88 7.76 -7.34
CA PHE A 30 3.75 6.58 -7.31
C PHE A 30 3.01 5.27 -7.02
N PHE A 31 1.95 5.30 -6.20
CA PHE A 31 1.28 4.07 -5.78
C PHE A 31 0.09 3.80 -6.68
N VAL A 32 0.11 2.66 -7.37
CA VAL A 32 -1.08 2.11 -8.00
C VAL A 32 -1.87 1.45 -6.89
N ARG A 33 -2.58 2.24 -6.08
CA ARG A 33 -3.48 1.69 -5.06
C ARG A 33 -4.66 1.03 -5.76
N PRO A 34 -4.89 -0.29 -5.57
CA PRO A 34 -6.09 -0.93 -6.09
C PRO A 34 -7.35 -0.23 -5.55
N LYS A 35 -8.38 -0.10 -6.41
CA LYS A 35 -9.64 0.59 -6.05
C LYS A 35 -10.30 0.01 -4.80
N SER A 36 -10.08 -1.27 -4.50
CA SER A 36 -10.61 -1.97 -3.32
C SER A 36 -10.24 -1.32 -1.99
N TYR A 37 -9.02 -0.78 -1.85
CA TYR A 37 -8.57 -0.12 -0.61
C TYR A 37 -9.37 1.16 -0.33
N TYR A 38 -9.60 1.96 -1.38
CA TYR A 38 -10.41 3.17 -1.28
C TYR A 38 -11.85 2.86 -0.89
N HIS A 39 -12.43 1.80 -1.45
CA HIS A 39 -13.79 1.40 -1.12
C HIS A 39 -13.96 1.00 0.34
N LEU A 40 -13.00 0.27 0.92
CA LEU A 40 -13.06 -0.13 2.32
C LEU A 40 -12.92 1.07 3.26
N ASP A 41 -11.92 1.94 3.02
CA ASP A 41 -11.74 3.15 3.83
C ASP A 41 -12.94 4.11 3.69
N GLN A 42 -13.56 4.19 2.50
CA GLN A 42 -14.79 4.95 2.25
C GLN A 42 -15.98 4.36 3.02
N MET A 43 -16.14 3.03 3.06
CA MET A 43 -17.18 2.38 3.86
C MET A 43 -17.03 2.68 5.36
N ILE A 44 -15.81 2.67 5.87
CA ILE A 44 -15.52 3.08 7.27
C ILE A 44 -15.87 4.55 7.50
N ALA A 45 -15.53 5.43 6.56
CA ALA A 45 -15.89 6.85 6.66
C ALA A 45 -17.41 7.06 6.68
N PHE A 46 -18.17 6.29 5.87
CA PHE A 46 -19.63 6.33 5.88
C PHE A 46 -20.24 5.81 7.19
N THR A 47 -19.69 4.75 7.80
CA THR A 47 -20.20 4.30 9.11
C THR A 47 -19.91 5.33 10.20
N LEU A 48 -18.72 5.92 10.24
CA LEU A 48 -18.38 6.98 11.19
C LEU A 48 -19.28 8.21 11.05
N ILE A 49 -19.55 8.65 9.83
CA ILE A 49 -20.50 9.74 9.57
C ILE A 49 -21.91 9.36 9.99
N THR A 50 -22.33 8.12 9.74
CA THR A 50 -23.65 7.65 10.19
C THR A 50 -23.78 7.71 11.70
N ILE A 51 -22.73 7.36 12.46
CA ILE A 51 -22.72 7.50 13.93
C ILE A 51 -22.86 8.98 14.33
N LEU A 52 -22.03 9.85 13.77
CA LEU A 52 -22.05 11.29 14.08
C LEU A 52 -23.39 11.94 13.73
N LEU A 53 -23.94 11.63 12.56
CA LEU A 53 -25.25 12.10 12.13
C LEU A 53 -26.36 11.54 13.01
N PHE A 54 -26.29 10.28 13.41
CA PHE A 54 -27.28 9.69 14.30
C PHE A 54 -27.33 10.40 15.65
N PHE A 55 -26.17 10.69 16.26
CA PHE A 55 -26.11 11.44 17.52
C PHE A 55 -26.62 12.87 17.35
N THR A 56 -26.13 13.61 16.35
CA THR A 56 -26.56 15.01 16.12
C THR A 56 -28.04 15.11 15.77
N TRP A 57 -28.56 14.19 14.96
CA TRP A 57 -29.97 14.16 14.58
C TRP A 57 -30.87 13.84 15.77
N ASN A 58 -30.46 12.92 16.63
CA ASN A 58 -31.21 12.59 17.84
C ASN A 58 -31.23 13.78 18.84
N SER A 59 -30.15 14.56 18.93
CA SER A 59 -30.08 15.72 19.82
C SER A 59 -30.93 16.91 19.35
N PHE A 60 -30.95 17.21 18.06
CA PHE A 60 -31.60 18.43 17.53
C PHE A 60 -32.95 18.18 16.85
N PHE A 61 -33.19 16.98 16.32
CA PHE A 61 -34.33 16.67 15.45
C PHE A 61 -35.11 15.42 15.90
N PHE A 62 -35.30 15.23 17.22
CA PHE A 62 -35.93 14.04 17.80
C PHE A 62 -37.35 13.75 17.28
N GLU A 63 -38.09 14.76 16.82
CA GLU A 63 -39.44 14.59 16.26
C GLU A 63 -39.44 14.03 14.83
N ILE A 64 -38.32 14.13 14.12
CA ILE A 64 -38.17 13.81 12.70
C ILE A 64 -37.54 12.42 12.55
N LYS A 65 -38.02 11.64 11.58
CA LYS A 65 -37.46 10.32 11.26
C LYS A 65 -36.03 10.44 10.71
N PHE A 66 -35.09 9.70 11.27
CA PHE A 66 -33.73 9.52 10.74
C PHE A 66 -33.70 8.24 9.90
N LEU A 67 -33.35 8.34 8.61
CA LEU A 67 -33.34 7.20 7.68
C LEU A 67 -34.65 6.35 7.73
N GLY A 68 -35.79 7.01 7.95
CA GLY A 68 -37.10 6.36 8.06
C GLY A 68 -37.45 5.79 9.44
N LEU A 69 -36.52 5.79 10.40
CA LEU A 69 -36.71 5.33 11.78
C LEU A 69 -37.10 6.49 12.70
N LYS A 70 -38.10 6.28 13.55
CA LYS A 70 -38.47 7.21 14.64
C LYS A 70 -37.79 6.73 15.93
N ILE A 71 -36.88 7.54 16.47
CA ILE A 71 -35.82 7.06 17.37
C ILE A 71 -36.18 7.14 18.85
N ALA A 72 -36.90 8.17 19.33
CA ALA A 72 -37.37 8.21 20.73
C ALA A 72 -38.56 9.16 20.94
N LYS A 73 -39.37 8.91 21.99
CA LYS A 73 -40.50 9.78 22.40
C LYS A 73 -40.31 10.49 23.74
N SER A 74 -39.31 10.16 24.59
CA SER A 74 -39.14 10.88 25.87
C SER A 74 -37.81 10.74 26.63
N SER A 75 -36.91 9.79 26.34
CA SER A 75 -35.61 9.69 27.04
C SER A 75 -34.45 9.38 26.10
N LEU A 76 -33.33 10.07 26.31
CA LEU A 76 -32.23 10.17 25.35
C LEU A 76 -31.34 8.90 25.28
N LEU A 77 -31.48 7.97 26.24
CA LEU A 77 -30.56 6.83 26.42
C LEU A 77 -31.25 5.46 26.63
N PHE A 78 -32.59 5.36 26.62
CA PHE A 78 -33.30 4.12 27.01
C PHE A 78 -34.43 3.67 26.06
N ASP A 79 -34.43 4.09 24.79
CA ASP A 79 -35.35 3.51 23.79
C ASP A 79 -34.70 2.24 23.17
N ASP A 80 -35.40 1.11 23.21
CA ASP A 80 -34.97 -0.17 22.64
C ASP A 80 -34.52 -0.04 21.19
N LYS A 81 -35.16 0.86 20.42
CA LYS A 81 -34.82 1.12 19.01
C LYS A 81 -33.49 1.83 18.85
N PHE A 82 -33.19 2.77 19.75
CA PHE A 82 -31.92 3.50 19.76
C PHE A 82 -30.76 2.54 20.05
N ILE A 83 -30.93 1.69 21.06
CA ILE A 83 -29.94 0.68 21.46
C ILE A 83 -29.72 -0.33 20.32
N THR A 84 -30.80 -0.80 19.70
CA THR A 84 -30.73 -1.76 18.58
C THR A 84 -29.97 -1.16 17.39
N PHE A 85 -30.24 0.09 17.03
CA PHE A 85 -29.56 0.75 15.91
C PHE A 85 -28.07 0.96 16.16
N LEU A 86 -27.68 1.37 17.38
CA LEU A 86 -26.28 1.44 17.77
C LEU A 86 -25.60 0.08 17.70
N GLY A 87 -26.25 -0.97 18.21
CA GLY A 87 -25.74 -2.34 18.13
C GLY A 87 -25.42 -2.77 16.69
N VAL A 88 -26.32 -2.48 15.75
CA VAL A 88 -26.10 -2.76 14.32
C VAL A 88 -24.92 -1.97 13.77
N ILE A 89 -24.81 -0.67 14.05
CA ILE A 89 -23.70 0.14 13.54
C ILE A 89 -22.35 -0.33 14.10
N PHE A 90 -22.28 -0.65 15.40
CA PHE A 90 -21.06 -1.15 16.02
C PHE A 90 -20.67 -2.52 15.44
N ALA A 91 -21.63 -3.41 15.19
CA ALA A 91 -21.37 -4.69 14.54
C ALA A 91 -20.79 -4.51 13.12
N VAL A 92 -21.42 -3.66 12.30
CA VAL A 92 -20.94 -3.35 10.94
C VAL A 92 -19.55 -2.72 10.98
N THR A 93 -19.32 -1.79 11.90
CA THR A 93 -18.00 -1.15 12.08
C THR A 93 -16.95 -2.18 12.49
N GLY A 94 -17.29 -3.09 13.41
CA GLY A 94 -16.41 -4.19 13.81
C GLY A 94 -15.98 -5.05 12.63
N TRP A 95 -16.91 -5.42 11.74
CA TRP A 95 -16.59 -6.20 10.53
C TRP A 95 -15.72 -5.43 9.54
N LEU A 96 -15.99 -4.15 9.31
CA LEU A 96 -15.17 -3.34 8.41
C LEU A 96 -13.72 -3.20 8.93
N TYR A 97 -13.55 -2.98 10.24
CA TYR A 97 -12.22 -2.91 10.85
C TYR A 97 -11.50 -4.26 10.85
N ALA A 98 -12.21 -5.36 11.12
CA ALA A 98 -11.64 -6.71 11.02
C ALA A 98 -11.15 -6.99 9.60
N GLY A 99 -11.96 -6.65 8.58
CA GLY A 99 -11.57 -6.74 7.17
C GLY A 99 -10.32 -5.92 6.87
N ARG A 100 -10.26 -4.64 7.30
CA ARG A 100 -9.08 -3.78 7.14
C ARG A 100 -7.83 -4.39 7.76
N PHE A 101 -7.96 -4.89 8.98
CA PHE A 101 -6.86 -5.52 9.69
C PHE A 101 -6.38 -6.79 8.97
N GLN A 102 -7.30 -7.60 8.48
CA GLN A 102 -6.98 -8.81 7.72
C GLN A 102 -6.23 -8.47 6.43
N PHE A 103 -6.65 -7.45 5.67
CA PHE A 103 -5.91 -6.99 4.49
C PHE A 103 -4.48 -6.57 4.82
N ILE A 104 -4.29 -5.72 5.84
CA ILE A 104 -2.96 -5.29 6.27
C ILE A 104 -2.10 -6.49 6.69
N SER A 105 -2.69 -7.44 7.42
CA SER A 105 -2.01 -8.67 7.85
C SER A 105 -1.59 -9.53 6.65
N THR A 106 -2.47 -9.67 5.65
CA THR A 106 -2.20 -10.41 4.42
C THR A 106 -1.06 -9.81 3.61
N ILE A 107 -1.01 -8.47 3.43
CA ILE A 107 0.10 -7.79 2.75
C ILE A 107 1.43 -8.06 3.46
N LYS A 108 1.45 -7.95 4.80
CA LYS A 108 2.63 -8.26 5.61
C LYS A 108 3.07 -9.71 5.44
N SER A 109 2.11 -10.64 5.51
CA SER A 109 2.37 -12.07 5.33
C SER A 109 2.97 -12.37 3.96
N HIS A 110 2.39 -11.83 2.87
CA HIS A 110 2.93 -12.00 1.51
C HIS A 110 4.33 -11.40 1.36
N SER A 111 4.58 -10.24 1.96
CA SER A 111 5.92 -9.63 1.97
C SER A 111 6.97 -10.52 2.64
N ILE A 112 6.61 -11.08 3.79
CA ILE A 112 7.47 -12.00 4.55
C ILE A 112 7.69 -13.29 3.75
N GLN A 113 6.63 -13.85 3.16
CA GLN A 113 6.75 -15.06 2.34
C GLN A 113 7.64 -14.84 1.12
N ALA A 114 7.48 -13.71 0.41
CA ALA A 114 8.33 -13.37 -0.73
C ALA A 114 9.82 -13.30 -0.31
N LEU A 115 10.12 -12.65 0.81
CA LEU A 115 11.48 -12.58 1.33
C LEU A 115 12.00 -13.94 1.82
N MET A 116 11.15 -14.72 2.51
CA MET A 116 11.52 -16.03 3.02
C MET A 116 11.84 -16.98 1.87
N ASN A 117 11.00 -16.99 0.84
CA ASN A 117 11.22 -17.78 -0.37
C ASN A 117 12.50 -17.36 -1.10
N SER A 118 12.85 -16.06 -1.12
CA SER A 118 14.13 -15.65 -1.69
C SER A 118 15.33 -16.08 -0.84
N ARG A 119 15.22 -16.02 0.50
CA ARG A 119 16.31 -16.42 1.41
C ARG A 119 16.53 -17.91 1.48
N LEU A 120 15.46 -18.70 1.42
CA LEU A 120 15.52 -20.16 1.42
C LEU A 120 15.76 -20.74 0.03
N SER A 121 15.74 -19.91 -1.02
CA SER A 121 16.10 -20.36 -2.35
C SER A 121 17.61 -20.50 -2.44
N ASP A 122 18.08 -21.75 -2.53
CA ASP A 122 19.49 -22.07 -2.78
C ASP A 122 19.98 -21.37 -4.05
N SER A 123 19.15 -21.36 -5.11
CA SER A 123 19.48 -20.69 -6.37
C SER A 123 19.66 -19.18 -6.22
N TYR A 124 18.84 -18.50 -5.43
CA TYR A 124 19.04 -17.06 -5.18
C TYR A 124 20.31 -16.82 -4.37
N THR A 125 20.55 -17.63 -3.34
CA THR A 125 21.71 -17.48 -2.45
C THR A 125 23.01 -17.72 -3.20
N GLU A 126 23.10 -18.78 -4.02
CA GLU A 126 24.24 -19.09 -4.86
C GLU A 126 24.54 -17.97 -5.87
N LYS A 127 23.51 -17.48 -6.56
CA LYS A 127 23.66 -16.38 -7.54
C LYS A 127 24.05 -15.07 -6.86
N PHE A 128 23.51 -14.78 -5.68
CA PHE A 128 23.86 -13.59 -4.92
C PHE A 128 25.31 -13.65 -4.40
N ASP A 129 25.77 -14.83 -3.97
CA ASP A 129 27.17 -15.06 -3.55
C ASP A 129 28.13 -14.92 -4.75
N SER A 130 27.77 -15.48 -5.91
CA SER A 130 28.48 -15.32 -7.20
C SER A 130 28.68 -13.83 -7.54
N ILE A 131 27.62 -13.03 -7.48
CA ILE A 131 27.69 -11.58 -7.73
C ILE A 131 28.53 -10.87 -6.68
N THR A 132 28.38 -11.23 -5.40
CA THR A 132 29.15 -10.58 -4.31
C THR A 132 30.65 -10.81 -4.51
N LYS A 133 31.06 -12.03 -4.84
CA LYS A 133 32.44 -12.36 -5.20
C LYS A 133 32.93 -11.61 -6.43
N ALA A 134 32.09 -11.47 -7.46
CA ALA A 134 32.42 -10.70 -8.66
C ALA A 134 32.61 -9.21 -8.33
N VAL A 135 31.76 -8.62 -7.48
CA VAL A 135 31.89 -7.23 -7.02
C VAL A 135 33.18 -7.03 -6.22
N GLU A 136 33.50 -7.93 -5.30
CA GLU A 136 34.76 -7.86 -4.53
C GLU A 136 35.99 -7.96 -5.42
N ARG A 137 35.96 -8.85 -6.43
CA ARG A 137 37.02 -8.98 -7.43
C ARG A 137 37.21 -7.68 -8.20
N LEU A 138 36.12 -7.11 -8.71
CA LEU A 138 36.18 -5.88 -9.51
C LEU A 138 36.58 -4.64 -8.68
N LYS A 139 36.15 -4.56 -7.41
CA LYS A 139 36.56 -3.47 -6.50
C LYS A 139 38.07 -3.42 -6.27
N LYS A 140 38.69 -4.58 -6.10
CA LYS A 140 40.16 -4.69 -5.96
C LYS A 140 40.88 -4.22 -7.21
N THR A 141 40.33 -4.48 -8.39
CA THR A 141 40.91 -4.08 -9.67
C THR A 141 40.70 -2.58 -9.98
N GLN A 142 39.58 -1.99 -9.52
CA GLN A 142 39.20 -0.61 -9.86
C GLN A 142 39.47 0.44 -8.77
N ASN A 143 40.41 0.20 -7.85
CA ASN A 143 40.76 1.13 -6.75
C ASN A 143 39.55 1.60 -5.93
N ASN A 144 38.63 0.69 -5.56
CA ASN A 144 37.48 1.00 -4.69
C ASN A 144 36.55 2.12 -5.19
N LYS A 145 36.37 2.27 -6.51
CA LYS A 145 35.29 3.15 -7.03
C LYS A 145 33.91 2.62 -6.60
N ASP A 146 33.01 3.55 -6.26
CA ASP A 146 31.65 3.24 -5.80
C ASP A 146 30.74 2.66 -6.90
N CYS A 147 31.08 2.89 -8.17
CA CYS A 147 30.35 2.40 -9.34
C CYS A 147 31.30 1.60 -10.24
N LEU A 148 30.86 0.40 -10.64
CA LEU A 148 31.58 -0.42 -11.60
C LEU A 148 31.40 0.16 -13.01
N THR A 149 32.50 0.33 -13.73
CA THR A 149 32.49 0.94 -15.08
C THR A 149 32.85 -0.02 -16.21
N GLU A 150 33.34 -1.22 -15.87
CA GLU A 150 33.83 -2.21 -16.83
C GLU A 150 33.12 -3.55 -16.60
N PHE A 151 31.86 -3.64 -17.03
CA PHE A 151 31.07 -4.87 -16.94
C PHE A 151 31.48 -5.92 -17.98
N ASP A 152 32.39 -5.59 -18.90
CA ASP A 152 32.98 -6.53 -19.84
C ASP A 152 33.85 -7.58 -19.15
N ASN A 153 34.36 -7.26 -17.94
CA ASN A 153 35.13 -8.18 -17.11
C ASN A 153 34.26 -9.18 -16.32
N LEU A 154 32.93 -9.12 -16.46
CA LEU A 154 32.03 -10.14 -15.91
C LEU A 154 31.92 -11.31 -16.89
N ASN A 155 32.07 -12.52 -16.37
CA ASN A 155 31.82 -13.74 -17.13
C ASN A 155 30.34 -13.82 -17.54
N THR A 156 30.05 -14.56 -18.61
CA THR A 156 28.67 -14.76 -19.10
C THR A 156 27.74 -15.27 -17.99
N GLN A 157 28.21 -16.18 -17.15
CA GLN A 157 27.42 -16.69 -16.02
C GLN A 157 27.13 -15.60 -14.97
N GLU A 158 28.12 -14.78 -14.61
CA GLU A 158 27.96 -13.69 -13.64
C GLU A 158 26.97 -12.62 -14.17
N LYS A 159 26.95 -12.37 -15.48
CA LYS A 159 25.95 -11.49 -16.12
C LYS A 159 24.54 -12.06 -16.02
N LEU A 160 24.37 -13.38 -16.18
CA LEU A 160 23.07 -14.04 -16.02
C LEU A 160 22.61 -14.04 -14.56
N ASP A 161 23.51 -14.30 -13.63
CA ASP A 161 23.24 -14.28 -12.19
C ASP A 161 22.83 -12.86 -11.76
N LEU A 162 23.55 -11.83 -12.23
CA LEU A 162 23.22 -10.43 -11.98
C LEU A 162 21.83 -10.07 -12.49
N ARG A 163 21.48 -10.46 -13.73
CA ARG A 163 20.13 -10.25 -14.27
C ARG A 163 19.07 -10.91 -13.40
N TYR A 164 19.34 -12.11 -12.89
CA TYR A 164 18.40 -12.81 -11.99
C TYR A 164 18.15 -12.03 -10.71
N VAL A 165 19.20 -11.51 -10.07
CA VAL A 165 19.07 -10.70 -8.84
C VAL A 165 18.40 -9.35 -9.09
N LEU A 166 18.74 -8.66 -10.18
CA LEU A 166 18.08 -7.39 -10.55
C LEU A 166 16.59 -7.59 -10.86
N ASN A 167 16.23 -8.68 -11.55
CA ASN A 167 14.84 -9.04 -11.82
C ASN A 167 14.06 -9.34 -10.54
N PHE A 168 14.70 -9.96 -9.54
CA PHE A 168 14.09 -10.14 -8.22
C PHE A 168 13.78 -8.79 -7.56
N TYR A 169 14.70 -7.82 -7.61
CA TYR A 169 14.43 -6.49 -7.06
C TYR A 169 13.38 -5.70 -7.86
N GLU A 170 13.30 -5.88 -9.18
CA GLU A 170 12.22 -5.34 -10.00
C GLU A 170 10.87 -5.93 -9.59
N TYR A 171 10.79 -7.25 -9.38
CA TYR A 171 9.58 -7.93 -8.87
C TYR A 171 9.13 -7.36 -7.52
N ILE A 172 10.07 -7.19 -6.58
CA ILE A 172 9.78 -6.56 -5.28
C ILE A 172 9.28 -5.12 -5.47
N SER A 173 9.89 -4.37 -6.38
CA SER A 173 9.50 -2.99 -6.67
C SER A 173 8.10 -2.89 -7.26
N ILE A 174 7.73 -3.81 -8.15
CA ILE A 174 6.36 -3.93 -8.69
C ILE A 174 5.36 -4.25 -7.57
N GLY A 175 5.67 -5.20 -6.70
CA GLY A 175 4.80 -5.56 -5.58
C GLY A 175 4.59 -4.41 -4.59
N ILE A 176 5.64 -3.61 -4.31
CA ILE A 176 5.51 -2.38 -3.52
C ILE A 176 4.64 -1.35 -4.23
N ARG A 177 4.87 -1.14 -5.54
CA ARG A 177 4.12 -0.16 -6.35
C ARG A 177 2.61 -0.47 -6.36
N ASN A 178 2.25 -1.75 -6.37
CA ASN A 178 0.87 -2.23 -6.36
C ASN A 178 0.27 -2.40 -4.96
N ASN A 179 1.00 -2.06 -3.88
CA ASN A 179 0.61 -2.32 -2.48
C ASN A 179 0.32 -3.80 -2.17
N GLU A 180 0.97 -4.72 -2.89
CA GLU A 180 0.97 -6.15 -2.57
C GLU A 180 2.02 -6.48 -1.51
N PHE A 181 3.03 -5.62 -1.39
CA PHE A 181 4.04 -5.68 -0.34
C PHE A 181 4.02 -4.47 0.60
N ASP A 182 4.36 -4.73 1.87
CA ASP A 182 4.57 -3.74 2.91
C ASP A 182 5.94 -3.09 2.69
N GLU A 183 5.94 -1.90 2.08
CA GLU A 183 7.16 -1.12 1.82
C GLU A 183 7.95 -0.86 3.11
N PHE A 184 7.28 -0.57 4.22
CA PHE A 184 7.94 -0.24 5.48
C PHE A 184 8.74 -1.43 6.00
N LEU A 185 8.10 -2.60 6.02
CA LEU A 185 8.74 -3.85 6.43
C LEU A 185 9.91 -4.21 5.50
N LEU A 186 9.69 -4.18 4.18
CA LEU A 186 10.75 -4.49 3.20
C LEU A 186 11.91 -3.49 3.28
N LYS A 187 11.64 -2.20 3.41
CA LYS A 187 12.68 -1.17 3.57
C LYS A 187 13.54 -1.45 4.81
N GLN A 188 12.97 -1.88 5.92
CA GLN A 188 13.76 -2.25 7.10
C GLN A 188 14.65 -3.48 6.87
N MET A 189 14.21 -4.45 6.07
CA MET A 189 14.91 -5.71 5.90
C MET A 189 15.99 -5.67 4.80
N MET A 190 15.75 -4.95 3.70
CA MET A 190 16.60 -5.04 2.50
C MET A 190 17.07 -3.71 1.91
N ARG A 191 16.78 -2.55 2.55
CA ARG A 191 17.17 -1.22 2.01
C ARG A 191 18.64 -1.15 1.64
N SER A 192 19.54 -1.52 2.54
CA SER A 192 20.98 -1.41 2.30
C SER A 192 21.43 -2.31 1.16
N GLN A 193 20.90 -3.54 1.09
CA GLN A 193 21.23 -4.49 0.03
C GLN A 193 20.76 -3.97 -1.33
N LEU A 194 19.50 -3.55 -1.44
CA LEU A 194 18.93 -3.02 -2.67
C LEU A 194 19.63 -1.75 -3.15
N ILE A 195 19.87 -0.77 -2.26
CA ILE A 195 20.53 0.49 -2.62
C ILE A 195 21.97 0.23 -3.06
N ASN A 196 22.71 -0.60 -2.32
CA ASN A 196 24.10 -0.91 -2.66
C ASN A 196 24.18 -1.62 -4.01
N THR A 197 23.36 -2.65 -4.24
CA THR A 197 23.30 -3.34 -5.53
C THR A 197 22.94 -2.37 -6.66
N PHE A 198 21.96 -1.49 -6.44
CA PHE A 198 21.59 -0.47 -7.42
C PHE A 198 22.77 0.45 -7.77
N ILE A 199 23.47 1.00 -6.77
CA ILE A 199 24.61 1.91 -6.99
C ILE A 199 25.77 1.18 -7.70
N TYR A 200 26.11 -0.03 -7.28
CA TYR A 200 27.22 -0.78 -7.88
C TYR A 200 26.97 -1.11 -9.36
N PHE A 201 25.72 -1.38 -9.72
CA PHE A 201 25.32 -1.82 -11.06
C PHE A 201 24.55 -0.75 -11.85
N GLU A 202 24.56 0.50 -11.41
CA GLU A 202 23.80 1.60 -12.03
C GLU A 202 24.09 1.72 -13.54
N LYS A 203 25.37 1.75 -13.91
CA LYS A 203 25.81 1.78 -15.31
C LYS A 203 25.38 0.55 -16.13
N TYR A 204 25.36 -0.64 -15.51
CA TYR A 204 24.87 -1.85 -16.19
C TYR A 204 23.36 -1.76 -16.47
N ILE A 205 22.60 -1.18 -15.53
CA ILE A 205 21.17 -0.93 -15.70
C ILE A 205 20.95 0.09 -16.83
N GLU A 206 21.73 1.18 -16.87
CA GLU A 206 21.69 2.16 -17.95
C GLU A 206 21.99 1.53 -19.33
N ASP A 207 22.97 0.64 -19.42
CA ASP A 207 23.30 -0.06 -20.66
C ASP A 207 22.14 -0.97 -21.13
N ILE A 208 21.49 -1.70 -20.22
CA ILE A 208 20.27 -2.46 -20.55
C ILE A 208 19.16 -1.53 -21.03
N GLN A 209 19.00 -0.35 -20.41
CA GLN A 209 17.95 0.60 -20.79
C GLN A 209 18.15 1.23 -22.16
N LYS A 210 19.40 1.33 -22.65
CA LYS A 210 19.67 1.74 -24.03
C LYS A 210 19.07 0.76 -25.04
N GLU A 211 19.07 -0.53 -24.72
CA GLU A 211 18.45 -1.57 -25.55
C GLU A 211 16.93 -1.70 -25.29
N GLN A 212 16.52 -1.58 -24.02
CA GLN A 212 15.14 -1.76 -23.56
C GLN A 212 14.76 -0.68 -22.54
N PRO A 213 14.15 0.44 -22.96
CA PRO A 213 13.88 1.60 -22.08
C PRO A 213 13.02 1.30 -20.85
N THR A 214 12.19 0.25 -20.89
CA THR A 214 11.29 -0.13 -19.79
C THR A 214 11.92 -1.08 -18.78
N ALA A 215 13.13 -1.59 -19.03
CA ALA A 215 13.78 -2.54 -18.15
C ALA A 215 14.11 -1.90 -16.80
N LEU A 216 13.79 -2.59 -15.70
CA LEU A 216 14.16 -2.23 -14.32
C LEU A 216 13.65 -0.83 -13.88
N ILE A 217 12.59 -0.31 -14.53
CA ILE A 217 12.10 1.04 -14.26
C ILE A 217 11.52 1.17 -12.84
N ASN A 218 10.86 0.13 -12.34
CA ASN A 218 10.28 0.17 -11.00
C ASN A 218 11.38 0.14 -9.93
N LEU A 219 12.43 -0.65 -10.15
CA LEU A 219 13.62 -0.70 -9.32
C LEU A 219 14.30 0.66 -9.20
N ILE A 220 14.51 1.35 -10.33
CA ILE A 220 15.13 2.70 -10.32
C ILE A 220 14.29 3.67 -9.49
N GLN A 221 12.97 3.70 -9.73
CA GLN A 221 12.08 4.60 -9.00
C GLN A 221 12.07 4.30 -7.49
N LEU A 222 12.07 3.00 -7.12
CA LEU A 222 12.13 2.58 -5.73
C LEU A 222 13.48 2.95 -5.09
N ALA A 223 14.60 2.70 -5.77
CA ALA A 223 15.93 3.02 -5.28
C ALA A 223 16.10 4.53 -5.02
N ILE A 224 15.67 5.38 -5.96
CA ILE A 224 15.68 6.84 -5.80
C ILE A 224 14.82 7.26 -4.58
N ARG A 225 13.66 6.64 -4.40
CA ARG A 225 12.75 6.91 -3.28
C ARG A 225 13.35 6.48 -1.94
N TRP A 226 14.07 5.36 -1.89
CA TRP A 226 14.68 4.83 -0.67
C TRP A 226 16.02 5.48 -0.30
N LYS A 227 16.67 6.14 -1.26
CA LYS A 227 17.88 6.95 -1.07
C LYS A 227 17.60 8.25 -0.31
N LYS A 228 16.37 8.78 -0.41
CA LYS A 228 15.86 9.85 0.46
C LYS A 228 15.63 9.33 1.89
#